data_AF-A0A0A2L581-F1
#
_entry.id   AF-A0A0A2L581-F1
#
_cell.length_a   1.000
_cell.length_b   1.000
_cell.length_c   1.000
_cell.angle_alpha   90.00
_cell.angle_beta   90.00
_cell.angle_gamma   90.00
#
_symmetry.space_group_name_H-M   'P 1'
#
loop_
_entity.id
_entity.type
_entity.pdbx_description
1 polymer ?
#
loop_
_entity_poly.entity_id
_entity_poly.type
_entity_poly.pdbx_seq_one_letter_code
_entity_poly.pdbx_strand_id
1 'polypeptide(L)'
;MPSVSLWSWTQTHPFTVISWSRGRQGTLKLLVQPRKGFSADLVRYGALPTDSLISFLALFTGPHGITEDVDPYETTLIIATGFGIVTSIPYLKKMIHGYNTCTSHTRRLHLVWQVDSIGVCIYHDPFSDPS
;
A
#
# COMPACT_ATOMS: atom_id res chain seq x y z
N MET A 1 18.14 7.61 -31.28
CA MET A 1 17.02 8.30 -30.60
C MET A 1 15.71 7.76 -31.15
N PRO A 2 15.03 6.80 -30.50
CA PRO A 2 13.68 6.41 -30.89
C PRO A 2 12.62 7.01 -29.95
N SER A 3 11.76 7.82 -30.57
CA SER A 3 10.34 8.10 -30.31
C SER A 3 9.75 7.68 -28.95
N VAL A 4 9.60 8.66 -28.06
CA VAL A 4 8.60 8.62 -26.98
C VAL A 4 7.23 8.90 -27.58
N SER A 5 6.27 7.97 -27.43
CA SER A 5 4.93 8.15 -27.99
C SER A 5 4.18 9.26 -27.23
N LEU A 6 3.59 10.19 -27.98
CA LEU A 6 2.71 11.30 -27.52
C LEU A 6 1.52 10.87 -26.66
N TRP A 7 1.27 9.55 -26.53
CA TRP A 7 0.13 8.98 -25.80
C TRP A 7 0.49 8.32 -24.46
N SER A 8 1.76 8.34 -24.06
CA SER A 8 2.17 7.76 -22.77
C SER A 8 1.68 8.58 -21.56
N TRP A 9 1.29 9.85 -21.76
CA TRP A 9 0.76 10.74 -20.72
C TRP A 9 -0.66 10.39 -20.24
N THR A 10 -1.31 9.38 -20.83
CA THR A 10 -2.62 8.89 -20.39
C THR A 10 -2.59 7.50 -19.73
N GLN A 11 -1.40 6.91 -19.53
CA GLN A 11 -1.29 5.64 -18.82
C GLN A 11 -1.60 5.80 -17.34
N THR A 12 -2.84 5.46 -16.98
CA THR A 12 -3.26 5.34 -15.58
C THR A 12 -2.83 3.96 -15.09
N HIS A 13 -2.10 3.91 -13.98
CA HIS A 13 -1.72 2.66 -13.33
C HIS A 13 -2.50 2.51 -12.02
N PRO A 14 -3.20 1.37 -11.83
CA PRO A 14 -3.87 1.12 -10.56
C PRO A 14 -2.82 0.87 -9.47
N PHE A 15 -2.94 1.61 -8.37
CA PHE A 15 -2.12 1.42 -7.18
C PHE A 15 -3.02 1.16 -5.98
N THR A 16 -2.56 0.29 -5.09
CA THR A 16 -3.26 -0.01 -3.85
C THR A 16 -2.90 1.03 -2.79
N VAL A 17 -3.92 1.61 -2.18
CA VAL A 17 -3.78 2.51 -1.03
C VAL A 17 -3.52 1.69 0.22
N ILE A 18 -2.44 2.00 0.94
CA ILE A 18 -2.05 1.34 2.21
C ILE A 18 -2.24 2.23 3.44
N SER A 19 -2.62 3.49 3.24
CA SER A 19 -2.98 4.38 4.33
C SER A 19 -4.39 4.07 4.83
N TRP A 20 -4.56 4.12 6.16
CA TRP A 20 -5.85 4.01 6.83
C TRP A 20 -5.87 4.95 8.03
N SER A 21 -7.01 5.62 8.27
CA SER A 21 -7.29 6.33 9.52
C SER A 21 -8.79 6.42 9.75
N ARG A 22 -9.18 6.66 11.00
CA ARG A 22 -10.57 6.97 11.37
C ARG A 22 -11.09 8.28 10.79
N GLY A 23 -10.21 9.28 10.65
CA GLY A 23 -10.57 10.64 10.23
C GLY A 23 -10.17 10.96 8.80
N ARG A 24 -10.40 12.22 8.41
CA ARG A 24 -9.98 12.75 7.11
C ARG A 24 -8.45 12.75 7.00
N GLN A 25 -7.92 12.14 5.95
CA GLN A 25 -6.48 12.14 5.67
C GLN A 25 -6.12 13.25 4.70
N GLY A 26 -5.02 13.96 4.98
CA GLY A 26 -4.36 14.84 4.02
C GLY A 26 -3.28 14.15 3.18
N THR A 27 -2.95 12.89 3.49
CA THR A 27 -1.85 12.15 2.87
C THR A 27 -2.28 10.73 2.52
N LEU A 28 -1.99 10.31 1.29
CA LEU A 28 -2.19 8.95 0.82
C LEU A 28 -0.84 8.25 0.75
N LYS A 29 -0.73 7.09 1.40
CA LYS A 29 0.43 6.21 1.25
C LYS A 29 0.08 5.12 0.23
N LEU A 30 0.88 4.99 -0.82
CA LEU A 30 0.77 3.96 -1.85
C LEU A 30 1.99 3.04 -1.76
N LEU A 31 1.80 1.73 -1.93
CA LEU A 31 2.94 0.81 -2.09
C LEU A 31 3.07 0.42 -3.56
N VAL A 32 4.22 0.74 -4.16
CA VAL A 32 4.49 0.48 -5.57
C VAL A 32 5.51 -0.65 -5.67
N GLN A 33 5.13 -1.73 -6.34
CA GLN A 33 6.09 -2.76 -6.73
C GLN A 33 6.83 -2.28 -7.99
N PRO A 34 8.18 -2.19 -7.98
CA PRO A 34 8.93 -1.90 -9.19
C PRO A 34 8.68 -2.99 -10.23
N ARG A 35 8.07 -2.62 -11.34
CA ARG A 35 7.97 -3.41 -12.58
C ARG A 35 8.69 -2.63 -13.69
N LYS A 36 8.91 -3.28 -14.84
CA LYS A 36 9.57 -2.61 -15.99
C LYS A 36 8.83 -1.33 -16.36
N GLY A 37 9.57 -0.27 -16.71
CA GLY A 37 9.02 1.04 -17.10
C GLY A 37 8.76 1.96 -15.91
N PHE A 38 7.60 2.62 -15.89
CA PHE A 38 7.26 3.70 -14.96
C PHE A 38 7.54 3.41 -13.47
N SER A 39 7.19 2.22 -13.00
CA SER A 39 7.38 1.86 -11.57
C SER A 39 8.84 1.59 -11.20
N ALA A 40 9.68 1.11 -12.12
CA ALA A 40 11.12 1.03 -11.91
C ALA A 40 11.76 2.42 -11.86
N ASP A 41 11.28 3.34 -12.69
CA ASP A 41 11.77 4.73 -12.67
C ASP A 41 11.36 5.45 -11.37
N LEU A 42 10.13 5.24 -10.88
CA LEU A 42 9.69 5.77 -9.58
C LEU A 42 10.59 5.31 -8.43
N VAL A 43 10.96 4.02 -8.40
CA VAL A 43 11.85 3.48 -7.36
C VAL A 43 13.27 4.04 -7.50
N ARG A 44 13.76 4.26 -8.73
CA ARG A 44 15.07 4.90 -8.96
C ARG A 44 15.11 6.33 -8.43
N TYR A 45 14.05 7.11 -8.63
CA TYR A 45 13.95 8.46 -8.08
C TYR A 45 13.82 8.46 -6.56
N GLY A 46 13.13 7.47 -5.97
CA GLY A 46 13.00 7.31 -4.52
C GLY A 46 14.27 6.83 -3.81
N ALA A 47 15.22 6.22 -4.53
CA ALA A 47 16.49 5.75 -3.99
C ALA A 47 17.58 6.85 -3.94
N LEU A 48 17.27 8.06 -4.40
CA LEU A 48 18.18 9.21 -4.29
C LEU A 48 18.27 9.69 -2.83
N PRO A 49 19.43 10.21 -2.40
CA PRO A 49 19.64 10.66 -1.03
C PRO A 49 18.58 11.69 -0.58
N THR A 50 18.18 11.59 0.68
CA THR A 50 17.05 12.31 1.31
C THR A 50 17.11 13.84 1.16
N ASP A 51 18.30 14.41 0.93
CA ASP A 51 18.49 15.85 0.67
C ASP A 51 17.83 16.33 -0.63
N SER A 52 17.45 15.42 -1.54
CA SER A 52 16.66 15.71 -2.74
C SER A 52 15.27 15.11 -2.63
N LEU A 53 14.39 15.74 -1.84
CA LEU A 53 12.96 15.44 -1.84
C LEU A 53 12.36 15.83 -3.20
N ILE A 54 12.19 14.85 -4.08
CA ILE A 54 11.57 15.07 -5.39
C ILE A 54 10.06 14.94 -5.24
N SER A 55 9.36 16.07 -5.35
CA SER A 55 7.90 16.11 -5.40
C SER A 55 7.43 16.07 -6.85
N PHE A 56 6.58 15.10 -7.18
CA PHE A 56 5.91 15.03 -8.48
C PHE A 56 4.44 15.39 -8.33
N LEU A 57 3.88 16.06 -9.34
CA LEU A 57 2.44 16.24 -9.43
C LEU A 57 1.79 14.88 -9.71
N ALA A 58 1.00 14.38 -8.77
CA ALA A 58 0.24 13.15 -8.92
C ALA A 58 -1.25 13.48 -9.11
N LEU A 59 -1.81 13.07 -10.24
CA LEU A 59 -3.26 13.05 -10.45
C LEU A 59 -3.76 11.64 -10.13
N PHE A 60 -4.78 11.55 -9.29
CA PHE A 60 -5.39 10.28 -8.92
C PHE A 60 -6.90 10.33 -9.15
N THR A 61 -7.46 9.17 -9.46
CA THR A 61 -8.91 8.94 -9.53
C THR A 61 -9.22 7.83 -8.54
N GLY A 62 -10.27 7.99 -7.73
CA GLY A 62 -10.63 6.96 -6.74
C GLY A 62 -11.73 7.38 -5.77
N PRO A 63 -12.12 6.46 -4.86
CA PRO A 63 -11.59 5.10 -4.70
C PRO A 63 -12.19 4.10 -5.70
N HIS A 64 -11.32 3.26 -6.28
CA HIS A 64 -11.72 2.15 -7.16
C HIS A 64 -11.50 0.84 -6.42
N GLY A 65 -12.54 0.35 -5.75
CA GLY A 65 -12.51 -0.88 -4.98
C GLY A 65 -13.76 -1.03 -4.12
N ILE A 66 -14.13 -2.28 -3.83
CA ILE A 66 -15.17 -2.58 -2.86
C ILE A 66 -14.59 -2.48 -1.44
N THR A 67 -15.31 -1.84 -0.55
CA THR A 67 -14.98 -1.79 0.88
C THR A 67 -16.04 -2.60 1.61
N GLU A 68 -15.61 -3.69 2.24
CA GLU A 68 -16.50 -4.50 3.06
C GLU A 68 -16.25 -4.16 4.52
N ASP A 69 -17.33 -4.07 5.30
CA ASP A 69 -17.18 -3.85 6.72
C ASP A 69 -16.83 -5.17 7.41
N VAL A 70 -15.60 -5.22 7.91
CA VAL A 70 -15.06 -6.36 8.65
C VAL A 70 -15.26 -6.23 10.17
N ASP A 71 -15.77 -5.09 10.64
CA ASP A 71 -15.99 -4.82 12.06
C ASP A 71 -16.98 -5.77 12.77
N PRO A 72 -18.03 -6.34 12.13
CA PRO A 72 -18.94 -7.25 12.83
C PRO A 72 -18.35 -8.64 13.07
N TYR A 73 -17.17 -8.97 12.52
CA TYR A 73 -16.56 -10.29 12.66
C TYR A 73 -15.62 -10.38 13.86
N GLU A 74 -15.82 -11.41 14.68
CA GLU A 74 -14.96 -11.68 15.85
C GLU A 74 -13.59 -12.24 15.44
N THR A 75 -13.52 -12.99 14.35
CA THR A 75 -12.27 -13.59 13.83
C THR A 75 -12.10 -13.28 12.36
N THR A 76 -10.92 -12.78 11.98
CA THR A 76 -10.58 -12.46 10.60
C THR A 76 -9.36 -13.25 10.17
N LEU A 77 -9.47 -13.93 9.03
CA LEU A 77 -8.38 -14.64 8.36
C LEU A 77 -8.01 -13.89 7.09
N ILE A 78 -6.74 -13.50 7.00
CA ILE A 78 -6.15 -12.83 5.84
C ILE A 78 -5.17 -13.80 5.21
N ILE A 79 -5.39 -14.14 3.95
CA ILE A 79 -4.50 -14.99 3.15
C ILE A 79 -3.96 -14.14 2.01
N ALA A 80 -2.64 -14.04 1.94
CA ALA A 80 -1.97 -13.25 0.92
C ALA A 80 -0.76 -13.97 0.35
N THR A 81 -0.50 -13.73 -0.93
CA THR A 81 0.68 -14.23 -1.65
C THR A 81 1.47 -13.05 -2.21
N GLY A 82 2.78 -13.01 -1.98
CA GLY A 82 3.67 -11.94 -2.47
C GLY A 82 3.18 -10.54 -2.11
N PHE A 83 3.09 -9.64 -3.09
CA PHE A 83 2.59 -8.26 -2.91
C PHE A 83 1.06 -8.18 -2.69
N GLY A 84 0.34 -9.30 -2.76
CA GLY A 84 -1.09 -9.35 -2.44
C GLY A 84 -1.41 -8.93 -1.00
N ILE A 85 -0.41 -8.92 -0.10
CA ILE A 85 -0.56 -8.42 1.27
C ILE A 85 -0.94 -6.94 1.33
N VAL A 86 -0.56 -6.16 0.30
CA VAL A 86 -0.73 -4.71 0.27
C VAL A 86 -2.18 -4.27 0.36
N THR A 87 -3.09 -5.03 -0.27
CA THR A 87 -4.53 -4.77 -0.22
C THR A 87 -5.10 -5.00 1.18
N SER A 88 -4.43 -5.81 1.99
CA SER A 88 -4.86 -6.16 3.34
C SER A 88 -4.31 -5.20 4.41
N ILE A 89 -3.27 -4.42 4.10
CA ILE A 89 -2.64 -3.48 5.06
C ILE A 89 -3.65 -2.49 5.67
N PRO A 90 -4.56 -1.84 4.92
CA PRO A 90 -5.55 -0.95 5.52
C PRO A 90 -6.46 -1.65 6.53
N TYR A 91 -6.87 -2.88 6.23
CA TYR A 91 -7.69 -3.70 7.12
C TYR A 91 -6.93 -4.10 8.38
N LEU A 92 -5.67 -4.53 8.24
CA LEU A 92 -4.78 -4.82 9.37
C LEU A 92 -4.63 -3.59 10.29
N LYS A 93 -4.37 -2.41 9.72
CA LYS A 93 -4.26 -1.15 10.48
C LYS A 93 -5.56 -0.80 11.20
N LYS A 94 -6.71 -0.94 10.52
CA LYS A 94 -8.05 -0.73 11.12
C LYS A 94 -8.25 -1.65 12.33
N MET A 95 -7.94 -2.93 12.17
CA MET A 95 -8.13 -3.94 13.21
C MET A 95 -7.20 -3.72 14.41
N ILE A 96 -5.91 -3.48 14.18
CA ILE A 96 -4.93 -3.18 15.24
C ILE A 96 -5.37 -1.93 16.01
N HIS A 97 -5.79 -0.88 15.29
CA HIS A 97 -6.30 0.32 15.94
C HIS A 97 -7.57 0.05 16.76
N GLY A 98 -8.51 -0.71 16.22
CA GLY A 98 -9.74 -1.10 16.90
C GLY A 98 -9.49 -1.94 18.15
N TYR A 99 -8.48 -2.82 18.13
CA TYR A 99 -7.99 -3.57 19.28
C TYR A 99 -7.40 -2.63 20.35
N ASN A 100 -6.47 -1.75 19.97
CA ASN A 100 -5.82 -0.81 20.89
C ASN A 100 -6.79 0.19 21.54
N THR A 101 -7.89 0.51 20.86
CA THR A 101 -8.91 1.46 21.35
C THR A 101 -10.11 0.78 22.00
N CYS A 102 -10.11 -0.55 22.12
CA CYS A 102 -11.22 -1.35 22.66
C CYS A 102 -12.57 -1.09 21.95
N THR A 103 -12.55 -0.70 20.67
CA THR A 103 -13.76 -0.38 19.91
C THR A 103 -14.11 -1.42 18.84
N SER A 104 -13.29 -2.45 18.67
CA SER A 104 -13.53 -3.50 17.68
C SER A 104 -14.09 -4.77 18.33
N HIS A 105 -14.98 -5.45 17.62
CA HIS A 105 -15.46 -6.78 17.99
C HIS A 105 -14.46 -7.89 17.60
N THR A 106 -13.45 -7.58 16.80
CA THR A 106 -12.45 -8.56 16.37
C THR A 106 -11.53 -8.94 17.53
N ARG A 107 -11.57 -10.21 17.92
CA ARG A 107 -10.73 -10.80 18.97
C ARG A 107 -9.53 -11.57 18.44
N ARG A 108 -9.58 -12.06 17.20
CA ARG A 108 -8.53 -12.90 16.63
C ARG A 108 -8.22 -12.51 15.19
N LEU A 109 -6.94 -12.29 14.91
CA LEU A 109 -6.41 -11.96 13.59
C LEU A 109 -5.41 -13.04 13.19
N HIS A 110 -5.69 -13.73 12.09
CA HIS A 110 -4.79 -14.72 11.50
C HIS A 110 -4.31 -14.20 10.14
N LEU A 111 -3.00 -13.98 10.02
CA LEU A 111 -2.38 -13.60 8.76
C LEU A 111 -1.53 -14.77 8.26
N VAL A 112 -1.90 -15.29 7.09
CA VAL A 112 -1.11 -16.28 6.34
C VAL A 112 -0.53 -15.58 5.14
N TRP A 113 0.78 -15.35 5.16
CA TRP A 113 1.50 -14.69 4.08
C TRP A 113 2.52 -15.63 3.45
N GLN A 114 2.28 -16.01 2.19
CA GLN A 114 3.24 -16.77 1.39
C GLN A 114 4.11 -15.81 0.59
N VAL A 115 5.43 -15.93 0.73
CA VAL A 115 6.41 -15.12 0.00
C VAL A 115 7.38 -16.04 -0.74
N ASP A 116 7.61 -15.76 -2.03
CA ASP A 116 8.51 -16.58 -2.85
C ASP A 116 10.00 -16.29 -2.59
N SER A 117 10.34 -15.08 -2.10
CA SER A 117 11.72 -14.73 -1.72
C SER A 117 11.76 -13.67 -0.61
N ILE A 118 12.40 -14.02 0.51
CA ILE A 118 12.53 -13.17 1.73
C ILE A 118 13.32 -11.88 1.47
N GLY A 119 14.20 -11.86 0.45
CA GLY A 119 15.06 -10.70 0.15
C GLY A 119 14.30 -9.42 -0.22
N VAL A 120 13.06 -9.52 -0.68
CA VAL A 120 12.20 -8.37 -1.00
C VAL A 120 11.54 -7.78 0.25
N CYS A 121 11.38 -8.58 1.31
CA CYS A 121 10.63 -8.19 2.52
C CYS A 121 11.47 -7.42 3.55
N ILE A 122 12.80 -7.57 3.53
CA ILE A 122 13.68 -6.97 4.56
C ILE A 122 13.99 -5.48 4.27
N TYR A 123 13.91 -5.05 3.00
CA TYR A 123 14.17 -3.65 2.63
C TYR A 123 12.94 -2.73 2.75
N HIS A 124 11.75 -3.30 2.85
CA HIS A 124 10.48 -2.58 2.91
C HIS A 124 9.60 -3.26 3.95
N ASP A 125 9.87 -3.05 5.24
CA ASP A 125 8.90 -3.40 6.28
C ASP A 125 7.72 -2.40 6.18
N PRO A 126 6.52 -2.84 5.75
CA PRO A 126 5.38 -1.95 5.59
C PRO A 126 4.69 -1.65 6.94
N PHE A 127 5.13 -2.27 8.03
CA PHE A 127 4.59 -2.11 9.38
C PHE A 127 5.41 -1.17 10.27
N SER A 128 6.65 -0.84 9.90
CA SER A 128 7.43 0.19 10.56
C SER A 128 6.95 1.59 10.12
N ASP A 129 6.33 2.34 11.03
CA ASP A 129 6.08 3.77 10.83
C ASP A 129 7.40 4.54 11.05
N PRO A 130 7.82 5.44 10.15
CA PRO A 130 8.92 6.35 10.44
C PRO A 130 8.39 7.39 11.43
N SER A 131 8.88 7.27 12.67
CA SER A 131 8.73 8.28 13.73
C SER A 131 9.35 9.60 13.33
#